data_AF-H0EGP5-F1
#
_entry.id   AF-H0EGP5-F1
#
_cell.length_a   1.000
_cell.length_b   1.000
_cell.length_c   1.000
_cell.angle_alpha   90.00
_cell.angle_beta   90.00
_cell.angle_gamma   90.00
#
_symmetry.space_group_name_H-M   'P 1'
#
loop_
_entity.id
_entity.type
_entity.pdbx_description
1 polymer ?
#
loop_
_entity_poly.entity_id
_entity_poly.type
_entity_poly.pdbx_seq_one_letter_code
_entity_poly.pdbx_strand_id
1 'polypeptide(L)'
;MPQVPRSAENYIIPKATGGRPLAVAAEIRCFLIEGNDYLKPARLQKSEMATSLEAIKGRPVAVLGGGVLGRRIACTWAAGGWNVNIRDPSPEQRNASLHYIENNIASYASEIGTKPGNASAFESLEDAVKDAWTVIEAVPEKLSLKIDTFADLEKLAPKDASLAGPCTMMDAVGLDTVEFIEEHYIKERGLSGEKTTEFLKREYINQGKLGAKSGKGGLYPPGATTKAAGEDKSHHDDLHAPSLYMLDIGLNSLEDTIHSGRVVVGSSDGRELRTLVSGQTLPDGLDISLKTGRIDWTNMGVPTSNDGIVQSCKLDGSDVQTVIPAGAVHTPKQLIIDQENDKLYFCDREGLRVMRSNLDGSEHEILIKNGDWENEEDAANQLNWPVGISVNRKEGKFYWTQKGLSKGGKGRIFRANIETPQGEDPSNRSDIEVLFTGLPEPIDLEIDEDTQTLFWTDRGDPPMGNSLNCVQLDGLKGLNENEENPKYRILAKQLHEAIGVKLDRVNKHIYMTDLGGTVYRVGVDGKNKKKVYDEEFAFSGIGLTHV
;
A
#
# COMPACT_ATOMS: atom_id res chain seq x y z
N MET A 1 -41.50 33.24 -0.96
CA MET A 1 -40.16 32.80 -0.53
C MET A 1 -39.44 32.19 -1.73
N PRO A 2 -38.12 32.35 -1.86
CA PRO A 2 -37.24 31.48 -2.66
C PRO A 2 -36.60 30.42 -1.69
N GLN A 3 -35.50 29.67 -1.96
CA GLN A 3 -34.51 29.63 -3.03
C GLN A 3 -34.01 28.16 -3.22
N VAL A 4 -33.82 27.71 -4.48
CA VAL A 4 -32.64 26.96 -5.00
C VAL A 4 -32.40 25.49 -4.53
N PRO A 5 -31.84 24.58 -5.39
CA PRO A 5 -32.08 23.14 -5.31
C PRO A 5 -30.91 22.28 -4.78
N ARG A 6 -31.17 20.98 -4.55
CA ARG A 6 -30.17 19.94 -4.28
C ARG A 6 -29.61 19.35 -5.58
N SER A 7 -28.29 19.21 -5.67
CA SER A 7 -27.58 18.44 -6.69
C SER A 7 -26.93 17.19 -6.08
N ALA A 8 -27.04 16.06 -6.79
CA ALA A 8 -26.22 14.86 -6.62
C ALA A 8 -26.45 13.95 -7.84
N GLU A 9 -25.72 14.21 -8.94
CA GLU A 9 -25.70 13.31 -10.09
C GLU A 9 -24.76 12.14 -9.79
N ASN A 10 -25.32 10.93 -9.67
CA ASN A 10 -24.55 9.73 -9.38
C ASN A 10 -23.87 9.19 -10.65
N TYR A 11 -22.60 8.82 -10.51
CA TYR A 11 -21.89 7.98 -11.49
C TYR A 11 -22.62 6.64 -11.66
N ILE A 12 -22.96 6.29 -12.91
CA ILE A 12 -23.48 4.96 -13.25
C ILE A 12 -22.31 4.13 -13.82
N ILE A 13 -21.76 3.24 -13.00
CA ILE A 13 -21.02 2.07 -13.46
C ILE A 13 -22.03 0.91 -13.50
N PRO A 14 -22.32 0.29 -14.65
CA PRO A 14 -23.25 -0.83 -14.72
C PRO A 14 -22.71 -2.04 -13.96
N LYS A 15 -23.52 -2.61 -13.04
CA LYS A 15 -23.25 -3.93 -12.47
C LYS A 15 -23.50 -5.00 -13.54
N ALA A 16 -22.45 -5.63 -14.05
CA ALA A 16 -22.56 -6.81 -14.89
C ALA A 16 -22.93 -8.05 -14.04
N THR A 17 -24.22 -8.33 -13.89
CA THR A 17 -24.71 -9.55 -13.23
C THR A 17 -24.78 -10.72 -14.22
N GLY A 18 -23.73 -11.55 -14.24
CA GLY A 18 -23.74 -12.90 -14.82
C GLY A 18 -23.55 -12.98 -16.34
N GLY A 19 -22.36 -13.40 -16.79
CA GLY A 19 -22.12 -13.74 -18.20
C GLY A 19 -20.72 -13.43 -18.71
N ARG A 20 -19.76 -14.36 -18.50
CA ARG A 20 -18.48 -14.55 -19.22
C ARG A 20 -17.80 -13.33 -19.90
N PRO A 21 -16.76 -12.77 -19.28
CA PRO A 21 -15.59 -12.30 -20.03
C PRO A 21 -15.00 -13.46 -20.86
N LEU A 22 -14.71 -13.19 -22.14
CA LEU A 22 -14.26 -14.23 -23.08
C LEU A 22 -13.04 -13.78 -23.91
N ALA A 23 -12.38 -12.68 -23.53
CA ALA A 23 -11.29 -12.07 -24.29
C ALA A 23 -9.87 -12.53 -23.89
N VAL A 24 -9.64 -12.86 -22.60
CA VAL A 24 -8.29 -13.05 -22.04
C VAL A 24 -7.72 -14.46 -22.33
N ALA A 25 -8.56 -15.50 -22.34
CA ALA A 25 -8.16 -16.90 -22.42
C ALA A 25 -7.51 -17.41 -23.73
N ALA A 26 -7.33 -16.55 -24.73
CA ALA A 26 -6.82 -16.96 -26.04
C ALA A 26 -5.30 -16.73 -26.23
N GLU A 27 -4.70 -15.76 -25.53
CA GLU A 27 -3.37 -15.24 -25.89
C GLU A 27 -2.20 -16.02 -25.28
N ILE A 28 -2.39 -16.67 -24.12
CA ILE A 28 -1.25 -17.13 -23.31
C ILE A 28 -0.46 -18.29 -23.98
N ARG A 29 -1.05 -18.98 -24.97
CA ARG A 29 -0.42 -20.11 -25.68
C ARG A 29 0.78 -19.75 -26.58
N CYS A 30 1.02 -18.48 -26.90
CA CYS A 30 1.97 -18.10 -27.96
C CYS A 30 3.26 -17.38 -27.50
N PHE A 31 3.33 -16.87 -26.27
CA PHE A 31 4.44 -16.01 -25.79
C PHE A 31 5.74 -16.77 -25.44
N LEU A 32 5.92 -18.00 -25.94
CA LEU A 32 6.48 -19.08 -25.10
C LEU A 32 7.56 -19.96 -25.77
N ILE A 33 8.37 -19.45 -26.72
CA ILE A 33 9.33 -20.30 -27.44
C ILE A 33 10.78 -19.79 -27.46
N GLU A 34 11.07 -18.49 -27.55
CA GLU A 34 12.47 -18.01 -27.65
C GLU A 34 12.75 -16.89 -26.65
N GLY A 35 13.86 -17.02 -25.91
CA GLY A 35 14.08 -16.28 -24.67
C GLY A 35 15.23 -15.28 -24.68
N ASN A 36 15.07 -14.32 -23.77
CA ASN A 36 16.08 -13.59 -23.02
C ASN A 36 16.72 -12.30 -23.61
N ASP A 37 16.75 -11.31 -22.72
CA ASP A 37 17.57 -10.09 -22.65
C ASP A 37 17.50 -9.00 -23.74
N TYR A 38 17.96 -7.81 -23.31
CA TYR A 38 18.22 -6.56 -24.05
C TYR A 38 17.02 -5.70 -24.47
N LEU A 39 16.78 -4.62 -23.70
CA LEU A 39 16.31 -3.31 -24.22
C LEU A 39 16.51 -2.21 -23.15
N LYS A 40 17.08 -1.06 -23.55
CA LYS A 40 17.04 0.21 -22.79
C LYS A 40 16.30 1.25 -23.64
N PRO A 41 15.25 1.93 -23.14
CA PRO A 41 14.57 2.98 -23.91
C PRO A 41 15.42 4.25 -24.04
N ALA A 42 15.47 4.82 -25.24
CA ALA A 42 16.01 6.16 -25.49
C ALA A 42 14.85 7.17 -25.59
N ARG A 43 14.90 8.22 -24.75
CA ARG A 43 14.10 9.47 -24.80
C ARG A 43 12.69 9.40 -25.44
N LEU A 44 11.67 9.38 -24.59
CA LEU A 44 10.39 10.03 -24.91
C LEU A 44 10.45 11.52 -24.48
N GLN A 45 10.14 12.42 -25.41
CA GLN A 45 10.04 13.86 -25.15
C GLN A 45 8.58 14.30 -24.98
N LYS A 46 8.38 15.33 -24.16
CA LYS A 46 7.07 15.89 -23.78
C LYS A 46 6.24 16.33 -25.00
N SER A 47 4.96 15.96 -25.00
CA SER A 47 3.87 16.77 -25.57
C SER A 47 2.62 16.62 -24.70
N GLU A 48 1.92 17.73 -24.49
CA GLU A 48 0.78 17.86 -23.57
C GLU A 48 -0.44 17.07 -24.04
N MET A 49 -1.16 16.41 -23.11
CA MET A 49 -2.50 15.90 -23.39
C MET A 49 -3.32 15.61 -22.13
N ALA A 50 -4.37 16.40 -21.92
CA ALA A 50 -5.51 16.05 -21.07
C ALA A 50 -6.78 16.19 -21.92
N THR A 51 -7.11 15.15 -22.67
CA THR A 51 -8.15 15.21 -23.70
C THR A 51 -9.52 14.97 -23.08
N SER A 52 -10.36 16.00 -23.05
CA SER A 52 -11.70 15.89 -22.49
C SER A 52 -12.58 14.91 -23.29
N LEU A 53 -13.64 14.39 -22.65
CA LEU A 53 -14.67 13.58 -23.32
C LEU A 53 -15.32 14.27 -24.53
N GLU A 54 -15.27 15.60 -24.58
CA GLU A 54 -15.70 16.40 -25.75
C GLU A 54 -14.65 16.38 -26.87
N ALA A 55 -13.36 16.45 -26.54
CA ALA A 55 -12.26 16.49 -27.51
C ALA A 55 -11.96 15.14 -28.20
N ILE A 56 -12.38 14.01 -27.61
CA ILE A 56 -12.37 12.69 -28.27
C ILE A 56 -13.70 12.32 -28.96
N LYS A 57 -14.74 13.14 -28.82
CA LYS A 57 -16.10 12.80 -29.25
C LYS A 57 -16.21 12.67 -30.77
N GLY A 58 -16.56 11.47 -31.25
CA GLY A 58 -16.76 11.17 -32.66
C GLY A 58 -15.52 10.67 -33.40
N ARG A 59 -14.33 10.72 -32.78
CA ARG A 59 -13.11 10.09 -33.29
C ARG A 59 -13.19 8.56 -33.18
N PRO A 60 -12.62 7.80 -34.13
CA PRO A 60 -12.64 6.35 -34.07
C PRO A 60 -11.62 5.77 -33.08
N VAL A 61 -11.88 4.54 -32.65
CA VAL A 61 -10.90 3.62 -32.06
C VAL A 61 -10.24 2.86 -33.20
N ALA A 62 -8.92 2.89 -33.34
CA ALA A 62 -8.22 2.05 -34.30
C ALA A 62 -7.84 0.70 -33.67
N VAL A 63 -8.02 -0.40 -34.41
CA VAL A 63 -7.59 -1.75 -34.01
C VAL A 63 -6.72 -2.34 -35.12
N LEU A 64 -5.45 -2.56 -34.84
CA LEU A 64 -4.48 -3.05 -35.82
C LEU A 64 -4.42 -4.58 -35.76
N GLY A 65 -5.15 -5.26 -36.63
CA GLY A 65 -5.22 -6.71 -36.74
C GLY A 65 -6.67 -7.17 -36.82
N GLY A 66 -7.06 -7.72 -37.97
CA GLY A 66 -8.36 -8.35 -38.21
C GLY A 66 -8.39 -9.81 -37.76
N GLY A 67 -7.43 -10.27 -36.98
CA GLY A 67 -7.33 -11.63 -36.46
C GLY A 67 -8.46 -12.02 -35.50
N VAL A 68 -8.34 -13.20 -34.89
CA VAL A 68 -9.36 -13.74 -33.96
C VAL A 68 -9.58 -12.81 -32.76
N LEU A 69 -8.52 -12.16 -32.27
CA LEU A 69 -8.60 -11.21 -31.15
C LEU A 69 -9.14 -9.84 -31.58
N GLY A 70 -8.48 -9.20 -32.54
CA GLY A 70 -8.78 -7.80 -32.90
C GLY A 70 -10.21 -7.58 -33.38
N ARG A 71 -10.82 -8.53 -34.12
CA ARG A 71 -12.25 -8.42 -34.50
C ARG A 71 -13.21 -8.42 -33.29
N ARG A 72 -12.81 -9.04 -32.18
CA ARG A 72 -13.61 -9.14 -30.95
C ARG A 72 -13.45 -7.89 -30.11
N ILE A 73 -12.21 -7.38 -29.97
CA ILE A 73 -11.93 -6.06 -29.39
C ILE A 73 -12.74 -4.98 -30.14
N ALA A 74 -12.69 -4.99 -31.47
CA ALA A 74 -13.44 -4.06 -32.31
C ALA A 74 -14.96 -4.19 -32.11
N CYS A 75 -15.50 -5.41 -31.99
CA CYS A 75 -16.91 -5.63 -31.69
C CYS A 75 -17.33 -5.04 -30.33
N THR A 76 -16.49 -5.17 -29.29
CA THR A 76 -16.75 -4.61 -27.96
C THR A 76 -16.79 -3.08 -27.98
N TRP A 77 -15.81 -2.43 -28.62
CA TRP A 77 -15.78 -0.97 -28.74
C TRP A 77 -16.95 -0.43 -29.57
N ALA A 78 -17.29 -1.10 -30.68
CA ALA A 78 -18.41 -0.71 -31.52
C ALA A 78 -19.75 -0.89 -30.79
N ALA A 79 -19.93 -1.98 -30.02
CA ALA A 79 -21.10 -2.20 -29.18
C ALA A 79 -21.24 -1.13 -28.09
N GLY A 80 -20.12 -0.67 -27.50
CA GLY A 80 -20.06 0.44 -26.55
C GLY A 80 -20.38 1.83 -27.14
N GLY A 81 -20.71 1.92 -28.43
CA GLY A 81 -21.16 3.16 -29.08
C GLY A 81 -20.07 3.95 -29.82
N TRP A 82 -18.85 3.42 -29.90
CA TRP A 82 -17.73 4.08 -30.59
C TRP A 82 -17.68 3.68 -32.07
N ASN A 83 -17.18 4.59 -32.92
CA ASN A 83 -16.77 4.21 -34.26
C ASN A 83 -15.43 3.46 -34.17
N VAL A 84 -15.24 2.42 -34.99
CA VAL A 84 -14.03 1.57 -34.94
C VAL A 84 -13.44 1.37 -36.34
N ASN A 85 -12.15 1.66 -36.46
CA ASN A 85 -11.35 1.44 -37.66
C ASN A 85 -10.49 0.17 -37.48
N ILE A 86 -10.71 -0.86 -38.29
CA ILE A 86 -9.98 -2.13 -38.21
C ILE A 86 -8.96 -2.18 -39.34
N ARG A 87 -7.68 -2.31 -39.02
CA ARG A 87 -6.63 -2.41 -40.03
C ARG A 87 -6.12 -3.84 -40.15
N ASP A 88 -6.13 -4.40 -41.35
CA ASP A 88 -5.44 -5.67 -41.63
C ASP A 88 -4.94 -5.69 -43.08
N PRO A 89 -3.69 -6.11 -43.38
CA PRO A 89 -3.23 -6.26 -44.75
C PRO A 89 -4.02 -7.31 -45.56
N SER A 90 -4.57 -8.36 -44.93
CA SER A 90 -5.37 -9.38 -45.61
C SER A 90 -6.82 -8.92 -45.83
N PRO A 91 -7.32 -8.89 -47.09
CA PRO A 91 -8.73 -8.58 -47.35
C PRO A 91 -9.67 -9.64 -46.75
N GLU A 92 -9.24 -10.89 -46.64
CA GLU A 92 -9.99 -11.96 -45.98
C GLU A 92 -10.23 -11.64 -44.50
N GLN A 93 -9.20 -11.19 -43.78
CA GLN A 93 -9.32 -10.83 -42.36
C GLN A 93 -10.13 -9.54 -42.15
N ARG A 94 -10.03 -8.56 -43.05
CA ARG A 94 -10.91 -7.36 -43.04
C ARG A 94 -12.38 -7.76 -43.17
N ASN A 95 -12.72 -8.56 -44.19
CA ASN A 95 -14.08 -9.03 -44.43
C ASN A 95 -14.59 -9.90 -43.27
N ALA A 96 -13.77 -10.83 -42.78
CA ALA A 96 -14.13 -11.70 -41.66
C ALA A 96 -14.28 -10.94 -40.32
N SER A 97 -13.63 -9.78 -40.18
CA SER A 97 -13.78 -8.90 -39.01
C SER A 97 -15.10 -8.13 -39.06
N LEU A 98 -15.40 -7.48 -40.19
CA LEU A 98 -16.67 -6.77 -40.37
C LEU A 98 -17.86 -7.72 -40.22
N HIS A 99 -17.81 -8.88 -40.88
CA HIS A 99 -18.86 -9.91 -40.76
C HIS A 99 -19.02 -10.44 -39.33
N TYR A 100 -17.93 -10.55 -38.57
CA TYR A 100 -18.04 -10.91 -37.14
C TYR A 100 -18.78 -9.82 -36.36
N ILE A 101 -18.46 -8.55 -36.58
CA ILE A 101 -19.08 -7.43 -35.87
C ILE A 101 -20.56 -7.31 -36.24
N GLU A 102 -20.90 -7.32 -37.53
CA GLU A 102 -22.29 -7.25 -38.02
C GLU A 102 -23.20 -8.28 -37.34
N ASN A 103 -22.72 -9.52 -37.16
CA ASN A 103 -23.50 -10.59 -36.54
C ASN A 103 -23.56 -10.54 -35.01
N ASN A 104 -22.63 -9.87 -34.32
CA ASN A 104 -22.51 -9.93 -32.85
C ASN A 104 -22.82 -8.60 -32.14
N ILE A 105 -22.64 -7.46 -32.81
CA ILE A 105 -22.69 -6.11 -32.21
C ILE A 105 -24.03 -5.79 -31.53
N ALA A 106 -25.14 -6.26 -32.10
CA ALA A 106 -26.48 -6.06 -31.53
C ALA A 106 -26.66 -6.82 -30.19
N SER A 107 -26.12 -8.04 -30.07
CA SER A 107 -26.13 -8.81 -28.83
C SER A 107 -25.31 -8.11 -27.76
N TYR A 108 -24.07 -7.71 -28.11
CA TYR A 108 -23.15 -7.07 -27.16
C TYR A 108 -23.70 -5.73 -26.67
N ALA A 109 -24.27 -4.91 -27.57
CA ALA A 109 -24.86 -3.62 -27.19
C ALA A 109 -26.14 -3.77 -26.36
N SER A 110 -26.93 -4.83 -26.59
CA SER A 110 -28.11 -5.15 -25.78
C SER A 110 -27.74 -5.53 -24.34
N GLU A 111 -26.59 -6.18 -24.12
CA GLU A 111 -26.09 -6.51 -22.77
C GLU A 111 -25.56 -5.27 -22.03
N ILE A 112 -24.96 -4.32 -22.77
CA ILE A 112 -24.36 -3.09 -22.21
C ILE A 112 -25.40 -1.96 -22.05
N GLY A 113 -26.53 -2.02 -22.77
CA GLY A 113 -27.57 -0.98 -22.78
C GLY A 113 -27.25 0.23 -23.68
N THR A 114 -26.35 0.06 -24.64
CA THR A 114 -25.83 1.13 -25.51
C THR A 114 -26.42 1.08 -26.92
N LYS A 115 -26.38 2.22 -27.63
CA LYS A 115 -26.56 2.23 -29.08
C LYS A 115 -25.21 1.94 -29.74
N PRO A 116 -25.10 0.96 -30.65
CA PRO A 116 -23.85 0.69 -31.36
C PRO A 116 -23.34 1.87 -32.20
N GLY A 117 -22.02 1.97 -32.31
CA GLY A 117 -21.32 2.76 -33.31
C GLY A 117 -21.03 1.94 -34.58
N ASN A 118 -20.27 2.51 -35.51
CA ASN A 118 -19.97 1.89 -36.81
C ASN A 118 -18.60 1.20 -36.82
N ALA A 119 -18.44 0.15 -37.61
CA ALA A 119 -17.14 -0.46 -37.90
C ALA A 119 -16.78 -0.28 -39.38
N SER A 120 -15.52 0.05 -39.65
CA SER A 120 -14.94 0.21 -40.99
C SER A 120 -13.59 -0.51 -41.05
N ALA A 121 -13.23 -1.08 -42.20
CA ALA A 121 -11.97 -1.81 -42.36
C ALA A 121 -11.05 -1.19 -43.43
N PHE A 122 -9.75 -1.17 -43.12
CA PHE A 122 -8.70 -0.46 -43.87
C PHE A 122 -7.49 -1.35 -44.12
N GLU A 123 -6.82 -1.17 -45.24
CA GLU A 123 -5.57 -1.87 -45.57
C GLU A 123 -4.34 -1.05 -45.13
N SER A 124 -4.34 0.23 -45.49
CA SER A 124 -3.40 1.26 -45.07
C SER A 124 -3.45 1.47 -43.56
N LEU A 125 -2.27 1.65 -42.96
CA LEU A 125 -2.16 2.05 -41.56
C LEU A 125 -2.63 3.50 -41.37
N GLU A 126 -2.21 4.39 -42.26
CA GLU A 126 -2.55 5.83 -42.25
C GLU A 126 -4.05 6.09 -42.18
N ASP A 127 -4.86 5.54 -43.09
CA ASP A 127 -6.32 5.77 -43.08
C ASP A 127 -7.02 5.21 -41.84
N ALA A 128 -6.48 4.16 -41.24
CA ALA A 128 -7.04 3.58 -40.02
C ALA A 128 -6.80 4.49 -38.80
N VAL A 129 -5.66 5.18 -38.73
CA VAL A 129 -5.21 5.89 -37.52
C VAL A 129 -5.31 7.42 -37.59
N LYS A 130 -5.34 8.04 -38.78
CA LYS A 130 -5.21 9.50 -38.98
C LYS A 130 -6.17 10.38 -38.17
N ASP A 131 -7.34 9.87 -37.81
CA ASP A 131 -8.36 10.57 -36.98
C ASP A 131 -8.55 9.92 -35.60
N ALA A 132 -7.89 8.78 -35.34
CA ALA A 132 -8.15 7.96 -34.15
C ALA A 132 -7.73 8.67 -32.86
N TRP A 133 -8.49 8.46 -31.78
CA TRP A 133 -8.12 8.96 -30.44
C TRP A 133 -7.38 7.90 -29.61
N THR A 134 -7.51 6.63 -29.98
CA THR A 134 -6.74 5.53 -29.40
C THR A 134 -6.49 4.45 -30.46
N VAL A 135 -5.33 3.80 -30.37
CA VAL A 135 -4.90 2.72 -31.25
C VAL A 135 -4.58 1.49 -30.43
N ILE A 136 -5.29 0.41 -30.71
CA ILE A 136 -5.10 -0.90 -30.08
C ILE A 136 -4.32 -1.79 -31.04
N GLU A 137 -3.10 -2.16 -30.65
CA GLU A 137 -2.25 -3.06 -31.43
C GLU A 137 -2.65 -4.52 -31.17
N ALA A 138 -3.09 -5.24 -32.20
CA ALA A 138 -3.46 -6.66 -32.14
C ALA A 138 -2.90 -7.44 -33.36
N VAL A 139 -1.67 -7.07 -33.78
CA VAL A 139 -0.97 -7.69 -34.91
C VAL A 139 -0.35 -9.02 -34.46
N PRO A 140 0.02 -9.93 -35.40
CA PRO A 140 0.68 -11.18 -35.04
C PRO A 140 1.91 -10.98 -34.15
N GLU A 141 2.11 -11.91 -33.22
CA GLU A 141 3.18 -11.87 -32.20
C GLU A 141 4.57 -12.13 -32.81
N LYS A 142 5.05 -11.14 -33.56
CA LYS A 142 6.37 -11.08 -34.19
C LYS A 142 7.02 -9.76 -33.81
N LEU A 143 8.12 -9.84 -33.06
CA LEU A 143 8.77 -8.65 -32.47
C LEU A 143 9.11 -7.57 -33.51
N SER A 144 9.71 -7.95 -34.66
CA SER A 144 10.00 -7.00 -35.74
C SER A 144 8.74 -6.30 -36.26
N LEU A 145 7.67 -7.06 -36.51
CA LEU A 145 6.40 -6.50 -36.97
C LEU A 145 5.78 -5.51 -35.97
N LYS A 146 5.89 -5.78 -34.65
CA LYS A 146 5.43 -4.82 -33.63
C LYS A 146 6.33 -3.57 -33.59
N ILE A 147 7.65 -3.72 -33.63
CA ILE A 147 8.59 -2.59 -33.67
C ILE A 147 8.30 -1.71 -34.88
N ASP A 148 8.18 -2.30 -36.07
CA ASP A 148 7.85 -1.59 -37.32
C ASP A 148 6.48 -0.90 -37.22
N THR A 149 5.47 -1.59 -36.66
CA THR A 149 4.12 -1.04 -36.46
C THR A 149 4.14 0.18 -35.52
N PHE A 150 4.85 0.11 -34.39
CA PHE A 150 4.97 1.25 -33.46
C PHE A 150 5.80 2.40 -34.06
N ALA A 151 6.87 2.10 -34.81
CA ALA A 151 7.67 3.11 -35.50
C ALA A 151 6.89 3.82 -36.63
N ASP A 152 5.92 3.16 -37.25
CA ASP A 152 4.99 3.80 -38.20
C ASP A 152 3.84 4.53 -37.51
N LEU A 153 3.37 4.05 -36.35
CA LEU A 153 2.40 4.78 -35.52
C LEU A 153 2.94 6.13 -35.03
N GLU A 154 4.21 6.20 -34.63
CA GLU A 154 4.86 7.47 -34.24
C GLU A 154 4.83 8.54 -35.36
N LYS A 155 4.76 8.09 -36.63
CA LYS A 155 4.71 8.98 -37.81
C LYS A 155 3.28 9.30 -38.26
N LEU A 156 2.35 8.35 -38.12
CA LEU A 156 1.04 8.36 -38.79
C LEU A 156 -0.14 8.59 -37.84
N ALA A 157 -0.05 8.19 -36.58
CA ALA A 157 -1.10 8.44 -35.61
C ALA A 157 -1.10 9.92 -35.19
N PRO A 158 -2.25 10.51 -34.84
CA PRO A 158 -2.30 11.81 -34.19
C PRO A 158 -1.38 11.82 -32.96
N LYS A 159 -0.65 12.93 -32.77
CA LYS A 159 0.18 13.13 -31.58
C LYS A 159 -0.62 13.10 -30.28
N ASP A 160 -1.93 13.26 -30.41
CA ASP A 160 -2.91 13.25 -29.33
C ASP A 160 -3.71 11.92 -29.27
N ALA A 161 -3.19 10.84 -29.87
CA ALA A 161 -3.76 9.50 -29.79
C ALA A 161 -3.05 8.65 -28.72
N SER A 162 -3.81 7.90 -27.93
CA SER A 162 -3.25 6.89 -27.02
C SER A 162 -2.85 5.63 -27.80
N LEU A 163 -1.71 5.01 -27.46
CA LEU A 163 -1.24 3.76 -28.09
C LEU A 163 -1.17 2.66 -27.02
N ALA A 164 -1.88 1.54 -27.20
CA ALA A 164 -1.91 0.44 -26.23
C ALA A 164 -1.97 -0.95 -26.90
N GLY A 165 -1.19 -1.92 -26.41
CA GLY A 165 -1.29 -3.33 -26.81
C GLY A 165 -1.85 -4.23 -25.69
N PRO A 166 -2.41 -5.42 -25.99
CA PRO A 166 -2.90 -6.39 -25.00
C PRO A 166 -1.87 -6.70 -23.91
N CYS A 167 -0.62 -6.99 -24.27
CA CYS A 167 0.45 -7.23 -23.30
C CYS A 167 0.75 -5.99 -22.44
N THR A 168 0.64 -4.78 -23.00
CA THR A 168 0.81 -3.51 -22.27
C THR A 168 -0.32 -3.32 -21.26
N MET A 169 -1.55 -3.70 -21.63
CA MET A 169 -2.72 -3.67 -20.75
C MET A 169 -2.66 -4.77 -19.68
N MET A 170 -2.17 -5.97 -20.00
CA MET A 170 -1.91 -7.05 -19.03
C MET A 170 -0.90 -6.61 -17.98
N ASP A 171 0.21 -5.98 -18.40
CA ASP A 171 1.17 -5.39 -17.48
C ASP A 171 0.55 -4.25 -16.65
N ALA A 172 -0.24 -3.36 -17.26
CA ALA A 172 -0.90 -2.26 -16.54
C ALA A 172 -1.93 -2.73 -15.49
N VAL A 173 -2.66 -3.81 -15.77
CA VAL A 173 -3.65 -4.42 -14.87
C VAL A 173 -3.00 -5.28 -13.78
N GLY A 174 -1.85 -5.89 -14.07
CA GLY A 174 -1.14 -6.80 -13.18
C GLY A 174 -1.26 -8.26 -13.64
N LEU A 175 -0.11 -8.91 -13.86
CA LEU A 175 -0.06 -10.28 -14.38
C LEU A 175 -0.67 -11.30 -13.41
N ASP A 176 -0.58 -11.05 -12.10
CA ASP A 176 -1.28 -11.80 -11.04
C ASP A 176 -2.81 -11.78 -11.21
N THR A 177 -3.38 -10.64 -11.59
CA THR A 177 -4.83 -10.47 -11.76
C THR A 177 -5.31 -11.09 -13.07
N VAL A 178 -4.52 -10.97 -14.13
CA VAL A 178 -4.72 -11.70 -15.39
C VAL A 178 -4.73 -13.22 -15.12
N GLU A 179 -3.79 -13.71 -14.32
CA GLU A 179 -3.65 -15.11 -13.96
C GLU A 179 -4.83 -15.64 -13.14
N PHE A 180 -5.22 -14.94 -12.07
CA PHE A 180 -6.38 -15.27 -11.24
C PHE A 180 -7.69 -15.36 -12.03
N ILE A 181 -7.92 -14.42 -12.95
CA ILE A 181 -9.09 -14.41 -13.85
C ILE A 181 -9.08 -15.64 -14.77
N GLU A 182 -7.90 -16.05 -15.24
CA GLU A 182 -7.75 -17.18 -16.15
C GLU A 182 -7.83 -18.55 -15.47
N GLU A 183 -7.35 -18.70 -14.23
CA GLU A 183 -7.60 -19.92 -13.44
C GLU A 183 -9.10 -20.20 -13.28
N HIS A 184 -9.91 -19.15 -13.17
CA HIS A 184 -11.37 -19.29 -13.12
C HIS A 184 -11.94 -19.90 -14.41
N TYR A 185 -11.51 -19.46 -15.61
CA TYR A 185 -11.98 -20.04 -16.87
C TYR A 185 -11.42 -21.42 -17.17
N ILE A 186 -10.16 -21.67 -16.79
CA ILE A 186 -9.55 -23.00 -16.86
C ILE A 186 -10.39 -24.01 -16.08
N LYS A 187 -10.82 -23.63 -14.87
CA LYS A 187 -11.69 -24.43 -14.01
C LYS A 187 -13.15 -24.52 -14.51
N GLU A 188 -13.74 -23.43 -15.00
CA GLU A 188 -15.10 -23.42 -15.57
C GLU A 188 -15.21 -24.32 -16.81
N ARG A 189 -14.15 -24.39 -17.62
CA ARG A 189 -14.18 -24.97 -18.98
C ARG A 189 -13.37 -26.25 -19.16
N GLY A 190 -12.69 -26.72 -18.10
CA GLY A 190 -11.89 -27.95 -18.15
C GLY A 190 -10.69 -27.88 -19.11
N LEU A 191 -10.06 -26.71 -19.22
CA LEU A 191 -8.91 -26.48 -20.09
C LEU A 191 -7.59 -26.80 -19.35
N SER A 192 -6.47 -26.91 -20.07
CA SER A 192 -5.13 -27.05 -19.46
C SER A 192 -4.49 -25.69 -19.21
N GLY A 193 -3.95 -25.51 -17.99
CA GLY A 193 -3.21 -24.32 -17.56
C GLY A 193 -1.71 -24.31 -17.90
N GLU A 194 -1.17 -25.44 -18.38
CA GLU A 194 0.27 -25.70 -18.57
C GLU A 194 0.99 -24.65 -19.42
N LYS A 195 0.35 -24.26 -20.54
CA LYS A 195 0.87 -23.23 -21.47
C LYS A 195 0.25 -21.86 -21.23
N THR A 196 -0.41 -21.66 -20.09
CA THR A 196 -1.15 -20.44 -19.80
C THR A 196 -0.81 -19.91 -18.41
N THR A 197 -1.65 -20.16 -17.40
CA THR A 197 -1.47 -19.67 -16.03
C THR A 197 -0.22 -20.24 -15.36
N GLU A 198 0.12 -21.51 -15.59
CA GLU A 198 1.31 -22.14 -15.01
C GLU A 198 2.61 -21.53 -15.56
N PHE A 199 2.63 -21.15 -16.85
CA PHE A 199 3.74 -20.41 -17.45
C PHE A 199 3.86 -19.01 -16.86
N LEU A 200 2.76 -18.27 -16.79
CA LEU A 200 2.73 -16.91 -16.27
C LEU A 200 3.15 -16.87 -14.79
N LYS A 201 2.74 -17.88 -14.01
CA LYS A 201 3.24 -18.15 -12.66
C LYS A 201 4.75 -18.37 -12.65
N ARG A 202 5.27 -19.33 -13.43
CA ARG A 202 6.68 -19.75 -13.38
C ARG A 202 7.68 -18.69 -13.85
N GLU A 203 7.41 -18.02 -14.98
CA GLU A 203 8.39 -17.11 -15.60
C GLU A 203 8.27 -15.65 -15.15
N TYR A 204 7.12 -15.25 -14.60
CA TYR A 204 6.84 -13.86 -14.24
C TYR A 204 6.41 -13.70 -12.77
N ILE A 205 5.24 -14.22 -12.38
CA ILE A 205 4.63 -13.91 -11.07
C ILE A 205 5.48 -14.43 -9.91
N ASN A 206 5.94 -15.68 -9.96
CA ASN A 206 6.79 -16.26 -8.91
C ASN A 206 8.19 -15.62 -8.84
N GLN A 207 8.60 -14.88 -9.89
CA GLN A 207 9.83 -14.08 -9.90
C GLN A 207 9.59 -12.65 -9.40
N GLY A 208 8.33 -12.29 -9.10
CA GLY A 208 7.88 -10.96 -8.71
C GLY A 208 7.79 -9.97 -9.87
N LYS A 209 7.70 -10.43 -11.12
CA LYS A 209 7.46 -9.60 -12.30
C LYS A 209 5.95 -9.55 -12.56
N LEU A 210 5.29 -8.49 -12.09
CA LEU A 210 3.83 -8.36 -12.13
C LEU A 210 3.33 -7.31 -13.14
N GLY A 211 4.21 -6.75 -13.96
CA GLY A 211 3.90 -5.57 -14.77
C GLY A 211 4.01 -4.30 -13.93
N ALA A 212 3.05 -3.39 -14.09
CA ALA A 212 2.98 -2.11 -13.37
C ALA A 212 2.86 -2.26 -11.85
N LYS A 213 2.40 -3.42 -11.35
CA LYS A 213 2.39 -3.78 -9.92
C LYS A 213 3.76 -4.19 -9.36
N SER A 214 4.84 -4.14 -10.15
CA SER A 214 6.17 -4.43 -9.61
C SER A 214 7.26 -3.56 -10.23
N GLY A 215 8.21 -3.13 -9.40
CA GLY A 215 9.46 -2.52 -9.88
C GLY A 215 10.35 -3.45 -10.71
N LYS A 216 9.96 -4.71 -10.90
CA LYS A 216 10.63 -5.71 -11.75
C LYS A 216 10.05 -5.77 -13.18
N GLY A 217 9.03 -4.98 -13.50
CA GLY A 217 8.32 -5.06 -14.79
C GLY A 217 7.42 -6.29 -14.88
N GLY A 218 7.04 -6.68 -16.09
CA GLY A 218 6.17 -7.83 -16.36
C GLY A 218 6.59 -8.51 -17.66
N LEU A 219 5.67 -8.57 -18.61
CA LEU A 219 5.94 -8.91 -20.01
C LEU A 219 6.92 -7.88 -20.62
N TYR A 220 6.90 -6.63 -20.13
CA TYR A 220 7.87 -5.59 -20.49
C TYR A 220 8.88 -5.30 -19.38
N PRO A 221 10.08 -4.76 -19.70
CA PRO A 221 11.08 -4.38 -18.71
C PRO A 221 10.60 -3.33 -17.69
N PRO A 222 11.23 -3.24 -16.51
CA PRO A 222 11.05 -2.11 -15.59
C PRO A 222 11.17 -0.77 -16.32
N GLY A 223 10.25 0.16 -16.07
CA GLY A 223 10.24 1.47 -16.73
C GLY A 223 9.41 1.55 -18.02
N ALA A 224 8.99 0.43 -18.61
CA ALA A 224 8.28 0.42 -19.91
C ALA A 224 6.75 0.60 -19.80
N THR A 225 6.14 0.06 -18.74
CA THR A 225 4.70 0.13 -18.46
C THR A 225 4.38 0.92 -17.19
N THR A 226 5.41 1.33 -16.44
CA THR A 226 5.32 2.26 -15.31
C THR A 226 5.39 3.71 -15.81
N LYS A 227 4.45 4.58 -15.40
CA LYS A 227 4.42 5.99 -15.84
C LYS A 227 5.73 6.73 -15.55
N ALA A 228 6.15 7.59 -16.48
CA ALA A 228 7.32 8.45 -16.32
C ALA A 228 7.05 9.59 -15.33
N ALA A 229 8.05 9.95 -14.53
CA ALA A 229 7.94 11.01 -13.53
C ALA A 229 7.70 12.39 -14.18
N GLY A 230 6.49 12.95 -14.04
CA GLY A 230 6.22 14.33 -14.48
C GLY A 230 4.76 14.77 -14.65
N GLU A 231 3.75 13.89 -14.55
CA GLU A 231 2.34 14.29 -14.62
C GLU A 231 1.82 14.81 -13.27
N ASP A 232 1.08 15.93 -13.29
CA ASP A 232 0.48 16.49 -12.08
C ASP A 232 -0.70 15.64 -11.59
N LYS A 233 -0.76 15.51 -10.26
CA LYS A 233 -1.60 14.56 -9.52
C LYS A 233 -3.09 14.65 -9.86
N SER A 234 -3.61 13.65 -10.58
CA SER A 234 -5.00 13.21 -10.45
C SER A 234 -5.10 12.19 -9.31
N HIS A 235 -6.24 12.16 -8.61
CA HIS A 235 -6.41 11.48 -7.31
C HIS A 235 -6.50 9.93 -7.35
N HIS A 236 -5.99 9.26 -8.40
CA HIS A 236 -6.12 7.79 -8.55
C HIS A 236 -4.87 7.01 -9.00
N ASP A 237 -3.76 7.65 -9.40
CA ASP A 237 -2.61 6.99 -10.06
C ASP A 237 -1.28 7.04 -9.25
N ASP A 238 -1.30 6.79 -7.93
CA ASP A 238 -0.06 6.68 -7.13
C ASP A 238 0.26 5.18 -6.89
N LEU A 239 0.76 4.47 -7.91
CA LEU A 239 1.10 3.03 -7.88
C LEU A 239 2.25 2.63 -6.93
N HIS A 240 2.85 3.62 -6.26
CA HIS A 240 3.79 3.42 -5.15
C HIS A 240 3.23 3.91 -3.81
N ALA A 241 2.01 4.44 -3.74
CA ALA A 241 1.42 4.81 -2.48
C ALA A 241 1.16 3.55 -1.65
N PRO A 242 1.82 3.36 -0.50
CA PRO A 242 1.47 2.26 0.37
C PRO A 242 0.02 2.38 0.85
N SER A 243 -0.61 1.23 1.04
CA SER A 243 -1.80 1.14 1.89
C SER A 243 -1.37 1.46 3.31
N LEU A 244 -2.04 2.42 3.94
CA LEU A 244 -1.77 2.84 5.30
C LEU A 244 -2.82 2.22 6.22
N TYR A 245 -2.39 1.47 7.23
CA TYR A 245 -3.26 0.86 8.22
C TYR A 245 -3.07 1.62 9.53
N MET A 246 -4.15 2.12 10.09
CA MET A 246 -4.11 3.06 11.20
C MET A 246 -5.15 2.70 12.24
N LEU A 247 -4.88 3.06 13.48
CA LEU A 247 -5.83 2.95 14.58
C LEU A 247 -6.47 4.31 14.83
N ASP A 248 -7.80 4.35 14.88
CA ASP A 248 -8.54 5.42 15.54
C ASP A 248 -8.92 4.95 16.94
N ILE A 249 -8.52 5.70 17.97
CA ILE A 249 -8.80 5.35 19.37
C ILE A 249 -10.32 5.44 19.66
N GLY A 250 -11.06 6.26 18.91
CA GLY A 250 -12.51 6.46 19.13
C GLY A 250 -12.85 7.52 20.18
N LEU A 251 -11.86 8.32 20.63
CA LEU A 251 -12.03 9.36 21.66
C LEU A 251 -13.06 10.46 21.30
N ASN A 252 -13.40 10.59 20.02
CA ASN A 252 -14.38 11.57 19.54
C ASN A 252 -15.83 11.04 19.59
N SER A 253 -16.04 9.79 20.02
CA SER A 253 -17.38 9.22 20.25
C SER A 253 -18.03 9.84 21.50
N LEU A 254 -19.21 10.43 21.33
CA LEU A 254 -19.96 11.07 22.42
C LEU A 254 -20.73 10.06 23.30
N GLU A 255 -20.93 8.84 22.83
CA GLU A 255 -21.73 7.82 23.53
C GLU A 255 -20.84 6.83 24.31
N ASP A 256 -19.71 6.42 23.74
CA ASP A 256 -18.79 5.46 24.35
C ASP A 256 -17.34 5.73 23.89
N THR A 257 -16.57 6.46 24.68
CA THR A 257 -15.17 6.77 24.37
C THR A 257 -14.22 5.59 24.55
N ILE A 258 -14.65 4.49 25.15
CA ILE A 258 -13.79 3.35 25.49
C ILE A 258 -13.85 2.29 24.38
N HIS A 259 -15.04 1.93 23.90
CA HIS A 259 -15.23 0.83 22.94
C HIS A 259 -15.49 1.30 21.50
N SER A 260 -15.42 2.60 21.20
CA SER A 260 -15.62 3.12 19.83
C SER A 260 -14.39 3.07 18.93
N GLY A 261 -13.29 2.45 19.37
CA GLY A 261 -12.06 2.37 18.58
C GLY A 261 -12.22 1.55 17.29
N ARG A 262 -11.35 1.82 16.31
CA ARG A 262 -11.39 1.24 14.97
C ARG A 262 -10.01 0.95 14.39
N VAL A 263 -9.89 -0.17 13.69
CA VAL A 263 -8.81 -0.40 12.70
C VAL A 263 -9.31 0.13 11.36
N VAL A 264 -8.58 1.06 10.75
CA VAL A 264 -8.92 1.67 9.46
C VAL A 264 -7.79 1.47 8.45
N VAL A 265 -8.14 1.42 7.16
CA VAL A 265 -7.19 1.42 6.04
C VAL A 265 -7.43 2.63 5.15
N GLY A 266 -6.34 3.24 4.70
CA GLY A 266 -6.27 4.30 3.73
C GLY A 266 -5.15 4.05 2.72
N SER A 267 -4.78 5.08 1.99
CA SER A 267 -3.70 5.08 1.01
C SER A 267 -2.94 6.40 1.10
N SER A 268 -1.62 6.38 0.89
CA SER A 268 -0.81 7.60 1.05
C SER A 268 -1.05 8.71 0.00
N ASP A 269 -1.92 8.46 -0.99
CA ASP A 269 -2.45 9.45 -1.92
C ASP A 269 -3.70 10.20 -1.42
N GLY A 270 -4.24 9.81 -0.26
CA GLY A 270 -5.38 10.47 0.40
C GLY A 270 -6.76 9.95 -0.01
N ARG A 271 -6.88 8.72 -0.52
CA ARG A 271 -8.19 8.06 -0.73
C ARG A 271 -8.96 7.91 0.59
N GLU A 272 -10.29 7.91 0.51
CA GLU A 272 -11.19 7.77 1.67
C GLU A 272 -10.82 6.60 2.59
N LEU A 273 -10.88 6.84 3.91
CA LEU A 273 -10.59 5.84 4.93
C LEU A 273 -11.72 4.80 5.04
N ARG A 274 -11.37 3.52 4.90
CA ARG A 274 -12.30 2.40 5.10
C ARG A 274 -12.05 1.77 6.47
N THR A 275 -13.10 1.62 7.27
CA THR A 275 -13.01 0.82 8.51
C THR A 275 -12.91 -0.67 8.18
N LEU A 276 -11.94 -1.35 8.80
CA LEU A 276 -11.75 -2.80 8.72
C LEU A 276 -12.44 -3.52 9.88
N VAL A 277 -12.19 -3.03 11.10
CA VAL A 277 -12.69 -3.60 12.35
C VAL A 277 -13.13 -2.45 13.25
N SER A 278 -14.33 -2.55 13.83
CA SER A 278 -14.90 -1.58 14.77
C SER A 278 -14.98 -2.17 16.18
N GLY A 279 -15.41 -1.37 17.16
CA GLY A 279 -15.71 -1.87 18.50
C GLY A 279 -14.46 -2.19 19.34
N GLN A 280 -13.36 -1.48 19.07
CA GLN A 280 -12.06 -1.71 19.71
C GLN A 280 -11.95 -0.94 21.03
N THR A 281 -11.34 -1.56 22.04
CA THR A 281 -11.19 -1.00 23.38
C THR A 281 -9.91 -0.18 23.46
N LEU A 282 -10.02 1.11 23.11
CA LEU A 282 -8.93 2.08 23.08
C LEU A 282 -7.64 1.54 22.42
N PRO A 283 -7.64 1.27 21.10
CA PRO A 283 -6.49 0.68 20.42
C PRO A 283 -5.30 1.65 20.31
N ASP A 284 -4.06 1.19 20.54
CA ASP A 284 -2.88 2.08 20.65
C ASP A 284 -1.73 1.74 19.67
N GLY A 285 -1.24 0.50 19.61
CA GLY A 285 -0.12 0.09 18.75
C GLY A 285 -0.54 -0.80 17.60
N LEU A 286 0.09 -0.68 16.42
CA LEU A 286 -0.21 -1.49 15.23
C LEU A 286 1.04 -1.73 14.37
N ASP A 287 1.22 -2.96 13.89
CA ASP A 287 2.16 -3.31 12.83
C ASP A 287 1.59 -4.44 11.96
N ILE A 288 2.29 -4.81 10.88
CA ILE A 288 1.77 -5.72 9.85
C ILE A 288 2.77 -6.84 9.57
N SER A 289 2.38 -8.10 9.77
CA SER A 289 3.12 -9.27 9.33
C SER A 289 2.94 -9.45 7.82
N LEU A 290 3.93 -9.02 7.04
CA LEU A 290 3.91 -9.14 5.57
C LEU A 290 3.92 -10.60 5.12
N LYS A 291 4.58 -11.47 5.89
CA LYS A 291 4.70 -12.91 5.64
C LYS A 291 3.37 -13.66 5.78
N THR A 292 2.52 -13.23 6.72
CA THR A 292 1.21 -13.88 6.98
C THR A 292 0.02 -13.13 6.40
N GLY A 293 0.22 -11.88 5.95
CA GLY A 293 -0.85 -11.01 5.47
C GLY A 293 -1.80 -10.58 6.60
N ARG A 294 -1.25 -10.33 7.79
CA ARG A 294 -2.01 -9.96 8.99
C ARG A 294 -1.59 -8.61 9.55
N ILE A 295 -2.57 -7.91 10.11
CA ILE A 295 -2.44 -6.70 10.91
C ILE A 295 -2.55 -7.14 12.36
N ASP A 296 -1.59 -6.77 13.19
CA ASP A 296 -1.60 -7.04 14.62
C ASP A 296 -1.68 -5.70 15.36
N TRP A 297 -2.56 -5.61 16.37
CA TRP A 297 -2.74 -4.37 17.14
C TRP A 297 -3.04 -4.61 18.63
N THR A 298 -2.69 -3.62 19.45
CA THR A 298 -2.99 -3.61 20.88
C THR A 298 -4.32 -2.91 21.16
N ASN A 299 -5.09 -3.44 22.12
CA ASN A 299 -6.22 -2.77 22.76
C ASN A 299 -5.82 -2.52 24.22
N MET A 300 -5.87 -1.27 24.68
CA MET A 300 -5.40 -0.90 26.01
C MET A 300 -6.22 -1.49 27.17
N GLY A 301 -7.47 -1.88 26.91
CA GLY A 301 -8.40 -2.25 27.98
C GLY A 301 -8.83 -1.02 28.78
N VAL A 302 -9.22 -1.22 30.03
CA VAL A 302 -9.46 -0.15 31.00
C VAL A 302 -8.17 0.04 31.82
N PRO A 303 -7.51 1.21 31.83
CA PRO A 303 -6.19 1.39 32.47
C PRO A 303 -6.09 1.01 33.97
N THR A 304 -7.20 0.89 34.69
CA THR A 304 -7.24 0.43 36.10
C THR A 304 -7.47 -1.09 36.25
N SER A 305 -7.43 -1.84 35.15
CA SER A 305 -7.74 -3.26 35.08
C SER A 305 -6.71 -3.99 34.22
N ASN A 306 -6.29 -5.18 34.64
CA ASN A 306 -5.43 -6.07 33.86
C ASN A 306 -6.25 -6.80 32.78
N ASP A 307 -6.86 -6.06 31.85
CA ASP A 307 -7.80 -6.57 30.84
C ASP A 307 -7.43 -6.21 29.38
N GLY A 308 -6.28 -5.58 29.16
CA GLY A 308 -5.72 -5.33 27.85
C GLY A 308 -5.48 -6.61 27.02
N ILE A 309 -5.55 -6.47 25.70
CA ILE A 309 -5.38 -7.60 24.76
C ILE A 309 -4.57 -7.19 23.53
N VAL A 310 -3.99 -8.19 22.85
CA VAL A 310 -3.48 -8.03 21.49
C VAL A 310 -4.36 -8.84 20.54
N GLN A 311 -4.76 -8.23 19.43
CA GLN A 311 -5.60 -8.85 18.40
C GLN A 311 -4.94 -8.80 17.03
N SER A 312 -5.43 -9.65 16.13
CA SER A 312 -4.88 -9.82 14.79
C SER A 312 -5.97 -10.12 13.77
N CYS A 313 -5.91 -9.55 12.57
CA CYS A 313 -6.83 -9.84 11.47
C CYS A 313 -6.09 -9.85 10.11
N LYS A 314 -6.73 -10.34 9.06
CA LYS A 314 -6.18 -10.26 7.70
C LYS A 314 -6.23 -8.83 7.17
N LEU A 315 -5.40 -8.52 6.16
CA LEU A 315 -5.35 -7.20 5.51
C LEU A 315 -6.71 -6.65 4.99
N ASP A 316 -7.72 -7.49 4.81
CA ASP A 316 -9.07 -7.11 4.39
C ASP A 316 -10.03 -6.77 5.56
N GLY A 317 -9.63 -7.07 6.81
CA GLY A 317 -10.41 -6.95 8.05
C GLY A 317 -11.04 -8.26 8.53
N SER A 318 -10.94 -9.35 7.77
CA SER A 318 -11.52 -10.65 8.13
C SER A 318 -10.65 -11.44 9.11
N ASP A 319 -11.21 -12.52 9.68
CA ASP A 319 -10.47 -13.47 10.52
C ASP A 319 -9.81 -12.81 11.75
N VAL A 320 -10.59 -12.00 12.49
CA VAL A 320 -10.17 -11.37 13.75
C VAL A 320 -9.95 -12.45 14.83
N GLN A 321 -8.78 -12.43 15.44
CA GLN A 321 -8.32 -13.39 16.45
C GLN A 321 -7.67 -12.63 17.62
N THR A 322 -7.71 -13.21 18.81
CA THR A 322 -6.98 -12.71 19.99
C THR A 322 -5.65 -13.45 20.07
N VAL A 323 -4.54 -12.69 20.03
CA VAL A 323 -3.16 -13.19 20.11
C VAL A 323 -2.71 -13.28 21.57
N ILE A 324 -2.85 -12.18 22.32
CA ILE A 324 -2.58 -12.13 23.75
C ILE A 324 -3.91 -11.90 24.49
N PRO A 325 -4.36 -12.82 25.36
CA PRO A 325 -5.65 -12.73 26.04
C PRO A 325 -5.61 -11.79 27.25
N ALA A 326 -6.81 -11.35 27.67
CA ALA A 326 -6.99 -10.49 28.84
C ALA A 326 -6.42 -11.16 30.11
N GLY A 327 -5.79 -10.36 30.98
CA GLY A 327 -5.08 -10.84 32.16
C GLY A 327 -3.63 -11.26 31.92
N ALA A 328 -3.23 -11.54 30.67
CA ALA A 328 -1.83 -11.81 30.33
C ALA A 328 -1.00 -10.52 30.15
N VAL A 329 -1.64 -9.42 29.77
CA VAL A 329 -1.06 -8.08 29.62
C VAL A 329 -2.03 -7.04 30.18
N HIS A 330 -1.51 -6.00 30.84
CA HIS A 330 -2.35 -5.06 31.58
C HIS A 330 -2.89 -3.95 30.66
N THR A 331 -2.00 -3.15 30.09
CA THR A 331 -2.36 -2.04 29.21
C THR A 331 -1.31 -1.96 28.09
N PRO A 332 -1.44 -2.81 27.05
CA PRO A 332 -0.48 -2.91 25.97
C PRO A 332 -0.47 -1.62 25.12
N LYS A 333 0.72 -1.25 24.65
CA LYS A 333 1.02 0.02 23.98
C LYS A 333 1.50 -0.19 22.54
N GLN A 334 2.54 0.51 22.09
CA GLN A 334 3.06 0.31 20.74
C GLN A 334 3.62 -1.10 20.62
N LEU A 335 3.51 -1.66 19.42
CA LEU A 335 4.01 -2.98 19.07
C LEU A 335 4.83 -2.92 17.77
N ILE A 336 5.72 -3.89 17.59
CA ILE A 336 6.53 -4.04 16.37
C ILE A 336 6.69 -5.53 16.06
N ILE A 337 6.72 -5.87 14.77
CA ILE A 337 6.90 -7.25 14.31
C ILE A 337 8.29 -7.43 13.71
N ASP A 338 9.06 -8.35 14.29
CA ASP A 338 10.25 -8.91 13.65
C ASP A 338 9.83 -9.90 12.56
N GLN A 339 9.84 -9.43 11.32
CA GLN A 339 9.42 -10.17 10.13
C GLN A 339 10.33 -11.38 9.80
N GLU A 340 11.56 -11.43 10.30
CA GLU A 340 12.51 -12.52 10.00
C GLU A 340 12.46 -13.63 11.04
N ASN A 341 12.30 -13.27 12.32
CA ASN A 341 12.27 -14.23 13.42
C ASN A 341 10.84 -14.62 13.87
N ASP A 342 9.80 -14.12 13.20
CA ASP A 342 8.37 -14.34 13.53
C ASP A 342 8.02 -13.96 14.98
N LYS A 343 8.64 -12.90 15.51
CA LYS A 343 8.43 -12.42 16.89
C LYS A 343 7.66 -11.10 16.92
N LEU A 344 6.71 -11.01 17.83
CA LEU A 344 5.97 -9.80 18.19
C LEU A 344 6.59 -9.22 19.46
N TYR A 345 6.84 -7.91 19.48
CA TYR A 345 7.31 -7.18 20.67
C TYR A 345 6.33 -6.05 21.01
N PHE A 346 6.05 -5.83 22.29
CA PHE A 346 5.16 -4.76 22.75
C PHE A 346 5.51 -4.29 24.16
N CYS A 347 5.15 -3.04 24.47
CA CYS A 347 5.24 -2.49 25.82
C CYS A 347 3.90 -2.64 26.56
N ASP A 348 3.96 -2.88 27.86
CA ASP A 348 2.82 -2.90 28.78
C ASP A 348 3.00 -1.79 29.82
N ARG A 349 2.18 -0.74 29.70
CA ARG A 349 2.39 0.52 30.42
C ARG A 349 2.14 0.37 31.91
N GLU A 350 0.91 0.06 32.30
CA GLU A 350 0.52 -0.15 33.69
C GLU A 350 1.09 -1.44 34.27
N GLY A 351 1.30 -2.48 33.45
CA GLY A 351 1.98 -3.70 33.89
C GLY A 351 3.50 -3.57 34.07
N LEU A 352 4.09 -2.39 33.81
CA LEU A 352 5.51 -2.05 34.00
C LEU A 352 6.51 -2.94 33.22
N ARG A 353 6.12 -3.45 32.03
CA ARG A 353 6.88 -4.51 31.32
C ARG A 353 7.16 -4.19 29.85
N VAL A 354 8.26 -4.70 29.33
CA VAL A 354 8.48 -4.90 27.89
C VAL A 354 8.39 -6.40 27.63
N MET A 355 7.63 -6.81 26.62
CA MET A 355 7.22 -8.20 26.42
C MET A 355 7.43 -8.66 24.97
N ARG A 356 7.58 -9.97 24.78
CA ARG A 356 7.77 -10.63 23.47
C ARG A 356 6.89 -11.89 23.38
N SER A 357 6.44 -12.23 22.19
CA SER A 357 5.82 -13.53 21.88
C SER A 357 6.12 -13.96 20.44
N ASN A 358 5.72 -15.17 20.06
CA ASN A 358 5.48 -15.52 18.67
C ASN A 358 4.24 -14.75 18.14
N LEU A 359 4.06 -14.70 16.81
CA LEU A 359 2.91 -14.04 16.18
C LEU A 359 1.54 -14.67 16.54
N ASP A 360 1.53 -15.91 17.03
CA ASP A 360 0.33 -16.61 17.51
C ASP A 360 0.10 -16.46 19.03
N GLY A 361 0.94 -15.68 19.72
CA GLY A 361 0.89 -15.46 21.16
C GLY A 361 1.56 -16.55 22.00
N SER A 362 2.08 -17.62 21.38
CA SER A 362 2.92 -18.60 22.08
C SER A 362 4.29 -18.02 22.46
N GLU A 363 5.00 -18.66 23.40
CA GLU A 363 6.27 -18.16 23.94
C GLU A 363 6.18 -16.71 24.48
N HIS A 364 5.04 -16.34 25.06
CA HIS A 364 4.83 -15.02 25.66
C HIS A 364 5.69 -14.86 26.92
N GLU A 365 6.65 -13.93 26.87
CA GLU A 365 7.67 -13.71 27.89
C GLU A 365 7.89 -12.22 28.19
N ILE A 366 8.52 -11.94 29.33
CA ILE A 366 8.91 -10.60 29.78
C ILE A 366 10.39 -10.41 29.43
N LEU A 367 10.72 -9.32 28.73
CA LEU A 367 12.11 -8.93 28.42
C LEU A 367 12.69 -7.95 29.45
N ILE A 368 11.84 -7.03 29.96
CA ILE A 368 12.16 -6.04 30.99
C ILE A 368 11.00 -5.98 32.00
N LYS A 369 11.31 -5.97 33.30
CA LYS A 369 10.38 -5.65 34.40
C LYS A 369 10.86 -4.38 35.12
N ASN A 370 10.19 -3.26 34.90
CA ASN A 370 10.57 -1.94 35.45
C ASN A 370 10.07 -1.70 36.89
N GLY A 371 9.31 -2.64 37.46
CA GLY A 371 8.72 -2.55 38.81
C GLY A 371 7.65 -3.62 38.99
N ASP A 372 6.98 -3.62 40.13
CA ASP A 372 5.81 -4.46 40.39
C ASP A 372 4.50 -3.67 40.28
N TRP A 373 3.63 -4.04 39.34
CA TRP A 373 2.36 -3.34 39.14
C TRP A 373 1.32 -3.64 40.24
N GLU A 374 1.53 -4.69 41.04
CA GLU A 374 0.74 -4.95 42.25
C GLU A 374 1.21 -4.11 43.46
N ASN A 375 2.35 -3.40 43.35
CA ASN A 375 2.84 -2.48 44.36
C ASN A 375 2.39 -1.04 44.04
N GLU A 376 1.74 -0.38 45.00
CA GLU A 376 1.17 0.97 44.81
C GLU A 376 2.22 2.05 44.49
N GLU A 377 3.46 1.95 44.99
CA GLU A 377 4.53 2.93 44.75
C GLU A 377 5.10 2.78 43.34
N ASP A 378 5.37 1.54 42.91
CA ASP A 378 5.86 1.23 41.56
C ASP A 378 4.81 1.54 40.49
N ALA A 379 3.54 1.17 40.73
CA ALA A 379 2.43 1.43 39.81
C ALA A 379 2.16 2.93 39.63
N ALA A 380 2.29 3.74 40.69
CA ALA A 380 2.14 5.19 40.64
C ALA A 380 3.34 5.90 39.97
N ASN A 381 4.50 5.25 39.88
CA ASN A 381 5.71 5.84 39.33
C ASN A 381 5.69 5.86 37.79
N GLN A 382 5.17 6.96 37.23
CA GLN A 382 5.07 7.17 35.78
C GLN A 382 6.41 7.16 35.03
N LEU A 383 7.55 7.20 35.73
CA LEU A 383 8.86 7.02 35.12
C LEU A 383 9.11 5.57 34.68
N ASN A 384 8.44 4.59 35.31
CA ASN A 384 8.61 3.16 35.03
C ASN A 384 7.80 2.69 33.81
N TRP A 385 6.81 3.48 33.37
CA TRP A 385 5.85 3.19 32.29
C TRP A 385 6.49 3.12 30.90
N PRO A 386 6.66 1.93 30.29
CA PRO A 386 7.12 1.80 28.92
C PRO A 386 6.00 2.08 27.91
N VAL A 387 6.32 2.57 26.70
CA VAL A 387 5.31 2.92 25.68
C VAL A 387 5.67 2.45 24.27
N GLY A 388 6.78 2.94 23.72
CA GLY A 388 7.29 2.64 22.38
C GLY A 388 8.24 1.45 22.38
N ILE A 389 8.34 0.75 21.25
CA ILE A 389 9.23 -0.42 21.08
C ILE A 389 9.74 -0.48 19.64
N SER A 390 11.02 -0.78 19.45
CA SER A 390 11.58 -1.09 18.12
C SER A 390 12.76 -2.05 18.26
N VAL A 391 13.11 -2.75 17.18
CA VAL A 391 14.13 -3.82 17.19
C VAL A 391 15.16 -3.57 16.09
N ASN A 392 16.45 -3.72 16.43
CA ASN A 392 17.57 -3.70 15.51
C ASN A 392 18.27 -5.06 15.56
N ARG A 393 17.92 -5.92 14.62
CA ARG A 393 18.23 -7.36 14.62
C ARG A 393 19.68 -7.59 14.21
N LYS A 394 20.21 -6.73 13.32
CA LYS A 394 21.62 -6.71 12.92
C LYS A 394 22.56 -6.50 14.12
N GLU A 395 22.15 -5.68 15.08
CA GLU A 395 22.87 -5.42 16.34
C GLU A 395 22.45 -6.36 17.48
N GLY A 396 21.42 -7.20 17.29
CA GLY A 396 20.85 -8.05 18.33
C GLY A 396 20.25 -7.28 19.50
N LYS A 397 19.64 -6.11 19.27
CA LYS A 397 19.13 -5.19 20.32
C LYS A 397 17.69 -4.75 20.12
N PHE A 398 16.99 -4.48 21.21
CA PHE A 398 15.70 -3.79 21.20
C PHE A 398 15.77 -2.46 21.97
N TYR A 399 14.86 -1.56 21.65
CA TYR A 399 14.84 -0.17 22.08
C TYR A 399 13.43 0.17 22.57
N TRP A 400 13.27 0.85 23.70
CA TRP A 400 11.96 1.26 24.21
C TRP A 400 11.96 2.68 24.76
N THR A 401 10.79 3.31 24.78
CA THR A 401 10.57 4.61 25.43
C THR A 401 9.98 4.42 26.82
N GLN A 402 10.31 5.33 27.73
CA GLN A 402 9.49 5.63 28.91
C GLN A 402 9.14 7.10 28.87
N LYS A 403 7.85 7.43 28.68
CA LYS A 403 7.45 8.82 28.43
C LYS A 403 7.59 9.74 29.66
N GLY A 404 7.50 9.17 30.87
CA GLY A 404 7.47 9.91 32.12
C GLY A 404 6.16 10.68 32.35
N LEU A 405 6.23 11.68 33.22
CA LEU A 405 5.10 12.56 33.55
C LEU A 405 4.62 13.35 32.33
N SER A 406 3.29 13.50 32.19
CA SER A 406 2.68 14.38 31.18
C SER A 406 3.26 15.78 31.24
N LYS A 407 3.80 16.27 30.12
CA LYS A 407 4.52 17.54 29.97
C LYS A 407 5.67 17.76 30.97
N GLY A 408 6.21 16.68 31.53
CA GLY A 408 7.18 16.73 32.62
C GLY A 408 8.64 16.91 32.20
N GLY A 409 8.97 16.69 30.92
CA GLY A 409 10.36 16.74 30.45
C GLY A 409 11.26 15.71 31.16
N LYS A 410 10.72 14.50 31.37
CA LYS A 410 11.37 13.35 32.03
C LYS A 410 11.40 12.10 31.15
N GLY A 411 11.09 12.26 29.87
CA GLY A 411 11.12 11.19 28.88
C GLY A 411 12.51 10.59 28.71
N ARG A 412 12.54 9.27 28.49
CA ARG A 412 13.76 8.49 28.31
C ARG A 412 13.61 7.51 27.15
N ILE A 413 14.73 7.18 26.51
CA ILE A 413 14.84 6.09 25.52
C ILE A 413 15.97 5.17 25.99
N PHE A 414 15.74 3.87 25.92
CA PHE A 414 16.67 2.83 26.37
C PHE A 414 16.97 1.86 25.24
N ARG A 415 18.02 1.04 25.42
CA ARG A 415 18.21 -0.22 24.70
C ARG A 415 18.74 -1.32 25.61
N ALA A 416 18.55 -2.57 25.19
CA ALA A 416 19.19 -3.75 25.75
C ALA A 416 19.40 -4.79 24.63
N ASN A 417 20.17 -5.84 24.87
CA ASN A 417 20.29 -6.96 23.91
C ASN A 417 18.98 -7.76 23.88
N ILE A 418 18.63 -8.34 22.73
CA ILE A 418 17.43 -9.20 22.59
C ILE A 418 17.53 -10.40 23.54
N GLU A 419 18.70 -11.03 23.59
CA GLU A 419 19.00 -12.11 24.53
C GLU A 419 19.40 -11.53 25.89
N THR A 420 18.79 -12.04 26.96
CA THR A 420 19.13 -11.68 28.35
C THR A 420 20.52 -12.20 28.72
N PRO A 421 21.38 -11.42 29.38
CA PRO A 421 22.71 -11.87 29.81
C PRO A 421 22.65 -13.11 30.71
N GLN A 422 23.69 -13.95 30.64
CA GLN A 422 23.70 -15.24 31.32
C GLN A 422 23.68 -15.07 32.85
N GLY A 423 22.62 -15.59 33.49
CA GLY A 423 22.45 -15.54 34.95
C GLY A 423 21.68 -14.31 35.44
N GLU A 424 21.24 -13.45 34.53
CA GLU A 424 20.34 -12.32 34.80
C GLU A 424 18.91 -12.66 34.40
N ASP A 425 17.96 -11.86 34.89
CA ASP A 425 16.53 -11.95 34.60
C ASP A 425 15.98 -10.55 34.25
N PRO A 426 14.73 -10.44 33.72
CA PRO A 426 14.16 -9.17 33.26
C PRO A 426 14.13 -8.02 34.27
N SER A 427 14.32 -8.28 35.58
CA SER A 427 14.32 -7.26 36.63
C SER A 427 15.70 -6.73 37.04
N ASN A 428 16.80 -7.39 36.62
CA ASN A 428 18.16 -7.07 37.08
C ASN A 428 19.21 -6.99 35.96
N ARG A 429 18.76 -6.88 34.71
CA ARG A 429 19.61 -6.82 33.51
C ARG A 429 20.66 -5.70 33.58
N SER A 430 21.93 -6.08 33.52
CA SER A 430 23.08 -5.15 33.54
C SER A 430 23.37 -4.51 32.18
N ASP A 431 22.78 -5.03 31.10
CA ASP A 431 22.95 -4.56 29.72
C ASP A 431 21.94 -3.48 29.28
N ILE A 432 21.14 -2.95 30.22
CA ILE A 432 20.23 -1.83 29.98
C ILE A 432 21.05 -0.53 29.87
N GLU A 433 21.00 0.09 28.69
CA GLU A 433 21.62 1.40 28.42
C GLU A 433 20.55 2.49 28.27
N VAL A 434 20.69 3.60 29.00
CA VAL A 434 19.90 4.83 28.77
C VAL A 434 20.54 5.62 27.62
N LEU A 435 19.84 5.84 26.52
CA LEU A 435 20.37 6.57 25.36
C LEU A 435 20.02 8.06 25.38
N PHE A 436 18.86 8.38 25.96
CA PHE A 436 18.36 9.75 26.08
C PHE A 436 17.61 9.95 27.39
N THR A 437 17.69 11.14 27.95
CA THR A 437 17.04 11.55 29.20
C THR A 437 16.49 12.98 29.10
N GLY A 438 15.47 13.32 29.88
CA GLY A 438 14.87 14.65 29.86
C GLY A 438 14.21 15.04 28.53
N LEU A 439 13.82 14.04 27.71
CA LEU A 439 13.00 14.28 26.53
C LEU A 439 11.59 14.77 26.94
N PRO A 440 10.86 15.47 26.06
CA PRO A 440 9.50 15.94 26.32
C PRO A 440 8.57 14.83 26.82
N GLU A 441 8.20 13.90 25.93
CA GLU A 441 7.33 12.73 26.14
C GLU A 441 7.50 11.80 24.92
N PRO A 442 8.58 10.98 24.86
CA PRO A 442 8.83 10.10 23.72
C PRO A 442 7.81 8.97 23.71
N ILE A 443 7.14 8.77 22.58
CA ILE A 443 6.06 7.79 22.42
C ILE A 443 6.55 6.59 21.63
N ASP A 444 6.57 6.67 20.29
CA ASP A 444 6.79 5.53 19.42
C ASP A 444 8.18 5.56 18.74
N LEU A 445 8.66 4.39 18.31
CA LEU A 445 10.02 4.17 17.78
C LEU A 445 10.01 3.40 16.46
N GLU A 446 10.82 3.83 15.50
CA GLU A 446 11.05 3.09 14.25
C GLU A 446 12.54 3.09 13.91
N ILE A 447 13.05 1.95 13.44
CA ILE A 447 14.48 1.77 13.11
C ILE A 447 14.66 1.42 11.63
N ASP A 448 15.50 2.22 10.96
CA ASP A 448 16.10 1.83 9.69
C ASP A 448 17.40 1.07 9.95
N GLU A 449 17.33 -0.26 9.93
CA GLU A 449 18.49 -1.13 10.12
C GLU A 449 19.51 -1.02 8.97
N ASP A 450 19.15 -0.48 7.81
CA ASP A 450 20.04 -0.33 6.65
C ASP A 450 20.88 0.94 6.73
N THR A 451 20.33 2.00 7.33
CA THR A 451 21.04 3.27 7.58
C THR A 451 21.43 3.48 9.05
N GLN A 452 21.17 2.49 9.91
CA GLN A 452 21.34 2.57 11.37
C GLN A 452 20.75 3.86 11.97
N THR A 453 19.55 4.22 11.50
CA THR A 453 18.84 5.43 11.96
C THR A 453 17.68 5.05 12.88
N LEU A 454 17.66 5.63 14.08
CA LEU A 454 16.51 5.60 14.99
C LEU A 454 15.65 6.85 14.76
N PHE A 455 14.35 6.65 14.59
CA PHE A 455 13.32 7.68 14.56
C PHE A 455 12.40 7.56 15.76
N TRP A 456 11.90 8.69 16.27
CA TRP A 456 10.88 8.68 17.32
C TRP A 456 9.97 9.91 17.29
N THR A 457 8.78 9.74 17.86
CA THR A 457 7.83 10.82 18.12
C THR A 457 7.95 11.33 19.56
N ASP A 458 7.86 12.64 19.75
CA ASP A 458 7.71 13.28 21.05
C ASP A 458 6.37 14.03 21.11
N ARG A 459 5.61 13.85 22.20
CA ARG A 459 4.47 14.71 22.57
C ARG A 459 4.92 15.94 23.37
N GLY A 460 3.98 16.66 23.97
CA GLY A 460 4.27 17.79 24.84
C GLY A 460 4.50 19.11 24.09
N ASP A 461 4.71 20.17 24.85
CA ASP A 461 4.61 21.53 24.29
C ASP A 461 5.83 21.95 23.44
N PRO A 462 5.63 22.84 22.44
CA PRO A 462 6.72 23.50 21.74
C PRO A 462 7.68 24.23 22.71
N PRO A 463 8.99 24.35 22.40
CA PRO A 463 9.57 24.15 21.07
C PRO A 463 10.14 22.75 20.78
N MET A 464 10.21 21.86 21.77
CA MET A 464 10.87 20.54 21.66
C MET A 464 9.86 19.40 21.45
N GLY A 465 8.71 19.45 22.14
CA GLY A 465 7.65 18.46 21.98
C GLY A 465 6.87 18.62 20.66
N ASN A 466 5.95 17.68 20.43
CA ASN A 466 5.12 17.62 19.23
C ASN A 466 5.94 17.61 17.93
N SER A 467 6.86 16.65 17.88
CA SER A 467 7.96 16.54 16.91
C SER A 467 8.23 15.12 16.44
N LEU A 468 8.81 15.00 15.25
CA LEU A 468 9.50 13.79 14.76
C LEU A 468 11.00 14.05 14.83
N ASN A 469 11.72 13.12 15.44
CA ASN A 469 13.14 13.22 15.74
C ASN A 469 13.91 12.05 15.13
N CYS A 470 15.22 12.22 14.88
CA CYS A 470 16.09 11.12 14.47
C CYS A 470 17.53 11.25 14.94
N VAL A 471 18.20 10.11 15.10
CA VAL A 471 19.63 10.00 15.43
C VAL A 471 20.27 8.81 14.70
N GLN A 472 21.58 8.85 14.49
CA GLN A 472 22.37 7.70 14.05
C GLN A 472 22.72 6.82 15.26
N LEU A 473 22.57 5.51 15.12
CA LEU A 473 22.91 4.53 16.16
C LEU A 473 24.41 4.18 16.18
N ASP A 474 25.10 4.35 15.04
CA ASP A 474 26.54 4.09 14.90
C ASP A 474 27.35 4.91 15.92
N GLY A 475 28.07 4.21 16.81
CA GLY A 475 28.89 4.83 17.85
C GLY A 475 28.11 5.42 19.03
N LEU A 476 26.78 5.32 19.05
CA LEU A 476 25.94 5.73 20.18
C LEU A 476 26.20 4.81 21.39
N LYS A 477 26.38 5.40 22.57
CA LYS A 477 26.64 4.72 23.84
C LYS A 477 25.55 5.06 24.85
N GLY A 478 25.33 4.17 25.82
CA GLY A 478 24.59 4.51 27.03
C GLY A 478 25.21 5.69 27.77
N LEU A 479 24.35 6.56 28.30
CA LEU A 479 24.69 7.73 29.08
C LEU A 479 25.05 7.36 30.51
N ASN A 480 26.12 7.95 31.02
CA ASN A 480 26.42 7.96 32.45
C ASN A 480 25.59 9.04 33.17
N GLU A 481 25.55 8.98 34.51
CA GLU A 481 24.87 9.98 35.32
C GLU A 481 25.37 11.41 35.02
N ASN A 482 24.43 12.31 34.72
CA ASN A 482 24.66 13.73 34.39
C ASN A 482 25.35 14.01 33.03
N GLU A 483 25.48 13.02 32.14
CA GLU A 483 25.90 13.30 30.76
C GLU A 483 24.80 14.02 29.95
N GLU A 484 25.21 14.93 29.05
CA GLU A 484 24.29 15.58 28.11
C GLU A 484 23.82 14.60 27.03
N ASN A 485 22.58 14.76 26.57
CA ASN A 485 22.03 13.94 25.48
C ASN A 485 22.90 14.02 24.21
N PRO A 486 23.05 12.90 23.47
CA PRO A 486 23.64 12.91 22.13
C PRO A 486 22.89 13.86 21.20
N LYS A 487 23.59 14.50 20.28
CA LYS A 487 22.96 15.43 19.32
C LYS A 487 22.08 14.67 18.33
N TYR A 488 20.78 14.93 18.38
CA TYR A 488 19.79 14.43 17.43
C TYR A 488 19.23 15.55 16.54
N ARG A 489 18.50 15.18 15.49
CA ARG A 489 17.86 16.10 14.54
C ARG A 489 16.36 16.07 14.72
N ILE A 490 15.72 17.24 14.67
CA ILE A 490 14.26 17.34 14.57
C ILE A 490 13.90 17.42 13.09
N LEU A 491 13.18 16.43 12.57
CA LEU A 491 12.77 16.32 11.17
C LEU A 491 11.41 16.99 10.90
N ALA A 492 10.50 16.94 11.86
CA ALA A 492 9.21 17.65 11.79
C ALA A 492 8.84 18.23 13.16
N LYS A 493 8.06 19.32 13.13
CA LYS A 493 7.42 19.95 14.29
C LYS A 493 5.96 20.25 13.96
N GLN A 494 5.20 20.76 14.93
CA GLN A 494 3.76 21.11 14.76
C GLN A 494 2.95 19.85 14.40
N LEU A 495 3.07 18.85 15.28
CA LEU A 495 2.14 17.74 15.41
C LEU A 495 1.17 18.08 16.59
N HIS A 496 0.09 17.33 16.76
CA HIS A 496 -0.92 17.58 17.81
C HIS A 496 -1.14 16.33 18.66
N GLU A 497 -0.26 16.13 19.64
CA GLU A 497 -0.09 14.92 20.44
C GLU A 497 0.28 13.70 19.59
N ALA A 498 1.47 13.76 18.97
CA ALA A 498 2.02 12.71 18.13
C ALA A 498 2.04 11.32 18.81
N ILE A 499 1.73 10.27 18.03
CA ILE A 499 1.79 8.87 18.49
C ILE A 499 2.69 8.06 17.57
N GLY A 500 2.12 7.43 16.55
CA GLY A 500 2.80 6.40 15.77
C GLY A 500 3.81 6.98 14.79
N VAL A 501 4.83 6.19 14.46
CA VAL A 501 5.80 6.47 13.41
C VAL A 501 6.05 5.22 12.57
N LYS A 502 6.01 5.35 11.24
CA LYS A 502 6.35 4.24 10.34
C LYS A 502 7.20 4.67 9.15
N LEU A 503 8.24 3.89 8.86
CA LEU A 503 9.18 4.15 7.79
C LEU A 503 8.78 3.43 6.50
N ASP A 504 8.45 4.20 5.47
CA ASP A 504 8.36 3.69 4.11
C ASP A 504 9.76 3.64 3.49
N ARG A 505 10.41 2.49 3.66
CA ARG A 505 11.75 2.22 3.12
C ARG A 505 11.78 2.24 1.58
N VAL A 506 10.65 2.08 0.89
CA VAL A 506 10.56 2.09 -0.59
C VAL A 506 10.59 3.52 -1.10
N ASN A 507 9.65 4.36 -0.65
CA ASN A 507 9.56 5.75 -1.12
C ASN A 507 10.40 6.75 -0.34
N LYS A 508 11.12 6.31 0.69
CA LYS A 508 11.94 7.15 1.59
C LYS A 508 11.11 8.26 2.27
N HIS A 509 9.90 7.88 2.71
CA HIS A 509 9.02 8.70 3.53
C HIS A 509 8.92 8.14 4.96
N ILE A 510 8.57 9.01 5.90
CA ILE A 510 8.16 8.66 7.25
C ILE A 510 6.72 9.16 7.40
N TYR A 511 5.86 8.30 7.92
CA TYR A 511 4.48 8.64 8.28
C TYR A 511 4.38 8.80 9.79
N MET A 512 3.55 9.75 10.23
CA MET A 512 3.28 9.98 11.65
C MET A 512 1.80 10.27 11.87
N THR A 513 1.26 9.76 12.97
CA THR A 513 -0.13 9.97 13.41
C THR A 513 -0.19 10.85 14.66
N ASP A 514 -1.33 11.50 14.88
CA ASP A 514 -1.57 12.28 16.11
C ASP A 514 -3.03 12.22 16.59
N LEU A 515 -3.25 12.57 17.87
CA LEU A 515 -4.59 12.63 18.47
C LEU A 515 -5.44 13.80 17.93
N GLY A 516 -4.81 14.75 17.22
CA GLY A 516 -5.50 15.81 16.48
C GLY A 516 -6.10 15.35 15.16
N GLY A 517 -6.13 14.05 14.87
CA GLY A 517 -6.78 13.49 13.69
C GLY A 517 -5.98 13.68 12.40
N THR A 518 -4.71 14.04 12.49
CA THR A 518 -3.84 14.23 11.32
C THR A 518 -2.91 13.03 11.10
N VAL A 519 -2.86 12.58 9.85
CA VAL A 519 -1.79 11.68 9.36
C VAL A 519 -0.84 12.51 8.53
N TYR A 520 0.42 12.61 8.96
CA TYR A 520 1.47 13.32 8.27
C TYR A 520 2.35 12.37 7.45
N ARG A 521 2.97 12.94 6.41
CA ARG A 521 4.08 12.34 5.68
C ARG A 521 5.21 13.35 5.55
N VAL A 522 6.45 12.93 5.79
CA VAL A 522 7.67 13.72 5.55
C VAL A 522 8.72 12.86 4.86
N GLY A 523 9.66 13.46 4.12
CA GLY A 523 10.82 12.72 3.61
C GLY A 523 11.78 12.35 4.75
N VAL A 524 12.55 11.27 4.61
CA VAL A 524 13.61 10.90 5.57
C VAL A 524 14.68 11.98 5.77
N ASP A 525 14.79 12.94 4.84
CA ASP A 525 15.67 14.11 4.96
C ASP A 525 15.07 15.26 5.82
N GLY A 526 13.81 15.15 6.23
CA GLY A 526 13.03 16.15 6.95
C GLY A 526 12.29 17.15 6.06
N LYS A 527 12.30 16.99 4.73
CA LYS A 527 11.63 17.91 3.80
C LYS A 527 10.25 17.41 3.38
N ASN A 528 9.50 18.30 2.72
CA ASN A 528 8.21 17.99 2.09
C ASN A 528 7.16 17.42 3.07
N LYS A 529 7.11 17.91 4.33
CA LYS A 529 6.03 17.59 5.27
C LYS A 529 4.68 17.94 4.63
N LYS A 530 3.76 16.98 4.61
CA LYS A 530 2.37 17.10 4.13
C LYS A 530 1.41 16.46 5.14
N LYS A 531 0.17 16.93 5.17
CA LYS A 531 -0.95 16.14 5.69
C LYS A 531 -1.41 15.20 4.57
N VAL A 532 -1.67 13.95 4.91
CA VAL A 532 -2.29 12.93 4.05
C VAL A 532 -3.77 12.81 4.40
N TYR A 533 -4.06 12.78 5.69
CA TYR A 533 -5.41 12.83 6.27
C TYR A 533 -5.48 13.94 7.32
N ASP A 534 -6.67 14.53 7.47
CA ASP A 534 -6.97 15.61 8.42
C ASP A 534 -8.46 15.47 8.80
N GLU A 535 -8.75 14.48 9.66
CA GLU A 535 -10.09 13.93 9.90
C GLU A 535 -10.54 14.18 11.35
N GLU A 536 -11.84 14.05 11.64
CA GLU A 536 -12.37 14.07 13.03
C GLU A 536 -12.11 12.75 13.79
N PHE A 537 -10.93 12.15 13.63
CA PHE A 537 -10.52 10.91 14.32
C PHE A 537 -9.45 11.23 15.39
N ALA A 538 -9.04 10.25 16.19
CA ALA A 538 -7.89 10.37 17.09
C ALA A 538 -6.90 9.24 16.78
N PHE A 539 -5.86 9.51 15.98
CA PHE A 539 -5.01 8.44 15.44
C PHE A 539 -3.90 8.01 16.41
N SER A 540 -3.73 6.69 16.55
CA SER A 540 -2.63 6.05 17.29
C SER A 540 -1.72 5.25 16.34
N GLY A 541 -1.53 3.95 16.53
CA GLY A 541 -0.57 3.13 15.78
C GLY A 541 -0.77 3.17 14.25
N ILE A 542 0.33 3.03 13.51
CA ILE A 542 0.35 3.07 12.05
C ILE A 542 1.31 2.04 11.45
N GLY A 543 0.79 1.25 10.52
CA GLY A 543 1.52 0.28 9.71
C GLY A 543 1.30 0.56 8.22
N LEU A 544 2.10 -0.05 7.35
CA LEU A 544 1.99 0.15 5.91
C LEU A 544 2.32 -1.12 5.11
N THR A 545 1.69 -1.27 3.95
CA THR A 545 2.05 -2.29 2.96
C THR A 545 2.21 -1.67 1.58
N HIS A 546 3.12 -2.25 0.79
CA HIS A 546 3.17 -2.07 -0.66
C HIS A 546 2.53 -3.31 -1.28
N VAL A 547 1.47 -3.13 -2.07
CA VAL A 547 0.63 -4.20 -2.65
C VAL A 547 0.81 -4.25 -4.16
#